data_AF-A0A920JP03-F1
#
_entry.id   AF-A0A920JP03-F1
#
_cell.length_a   1.000
_cell.length_b   1.000
_cell.length_c   1.000
_cell.angle_alpha   90.00
_cell.angle_beta   90.00
_cell.angle_gamma   90.00
#
_symmetry.space_group_name_H-M   'P 1'
#
loop_
_entity.id
_entity.type
_entity.pdbx_description
1 polymer ?
#
loop_
_entity_poly.entity_id
_entity_poly.type
_entity_poly.pdbx_seq_one_letter_code
_entity_poly.pdbx_strand_id
1 'polypeptide(L)' 'MGTAYKILKSFSLGREEIYILRGTLFDEFGVYKKGTWIRSPHMSSHNPYTTNDGALIFVKTGHIHE' A
#
# COMPACT_ATOMS: atom_id res chain seq x y z
N MET A 1 -15.04 12.29 3.64
CA MET A 1 -14.00 12.99 2.85
C MET A 1 -12.65 12.38 3.23
N GLY A 2 -12.21 11.35 2.51
CA GLY A 2 -10.93 10.68 2.78
C GLY A 2 -9.82 11.32 1.97
N THR A 3 -8.85 11.91 2.66
CA THR A 3 -7.76 12.70 2.08
C THR A 3 -6.73 11.80 1.39
N ALA A 4 -6.29 12.24 0.20
CA ALA A 4 -5.38 11.53 -0.69
C ALA A 4 -4.09 11.01 -0.01
N TYR A 5 -3.72 9.76 -0.31
CA TYR A 5 -2.38 9.25 -0.05
C TYR A 5 -1.45 9.59 -1.23
N LYS A 6 -0.19 9.93 -0.95
CA LYS A 6 0.81 10.21 -1.99
C LYS A 6 1.53 8.92 -2.35
N ILE A 7 1.22 8.36 -3.51
CA ILE A 7 1.89 7.17 -4.05
C ILE A 7 3.18 7.58 -4.76
N LEU A 8 4.32 7.06 -4.33
CA LEU A 8 5.53 7.04 -5.15
C LEU A 8 5.49 5.72 -5.94
N LYS A 9 5.11 5.77 -7.23
CA LYS A 9 4.79 4.58 -8.03
C LYS A 9 5.90 4.22 -9.02
N SER A 10 6.20 2.93 -9.15
CA SER A 10 6.84 2.29 -10.31
C SER A 10 5.81 1.31 -10.91
N PHE A 11 5.62 1.28 -12.23
CA PHE A 11 4.48 0.60 -12.87
C PHE A 11 4.88 -0.74 -13.54
N SER A 12 4.22 -1.84 -13.17
CA SER A 12 4.15 -3.12 -13.93
C SER A 12 3.10 -4.08 -13.30
N LEU A 13 2.47 -4.94 -14.12
CA LEU A 13 1.25 -5.75 -13.91
C LEU A 13 1.40 -6.99 -12.98
N GLY A 14 2.04 -6.88 -11.80
CA GLY A 14 2.28 -8.05 -10.92
C GLY A 14 1.99 -7.85 -9.42
N ARG A 15 2.47 -8.80 -8.59
CA ARG A 15 2.40 -8.79 -7.10
C ARG A 15 2.77 -7.42 -6.55
N GLU A 16 2.07 -7.00 -5.49
CA GLU A 16 2.26 -5.69 -4.85
C GLU A 16 2.96 -5.83 -3.49
N GLU A 17 3.95 -4.97 -3.27
CA GLU A 17 4.64 -4.79 -2.00
C GLU A 17 4.49 -3.32 -1.57
N ILE A 18 3.96 -3.10 -0.37
CA ILE A 18 3.75 -1.76 0.20
C ILE A 18 4.61 -1.61 1.45
N TYR A 19 5.34 -0.50 1.55
CA TYR A 19 6.05 -0.12 2.77
C TYR A 19 5.60 1.25 3.27
N ILE A 20 5.24 1.34 4.56
CA ILE A 20 4.71 2.57 5.17
C ILE A 20 5.85 3.44 5.69
N LEU A 21 6.13 4.54 4.99
CA LEU A 21 7.20 5.49 5.34
C LEU A 21 6.76 6.46 6.44
N ARG A 22 5.48 6.87 6.46
CA ARG A 22 4.88 7.77 7.45
C ARG A 22 3.37 7.54 7.55
N GLY A 23 2.80 7.77 8.72
CA GLY A 23 1.36 7.69 8.96
C GLY A 23 0.87 6.26 9.14
N THR A 24 -0.41 6.02 8.82
CA THR A 24 -1.08 4.73 9.01
C THR A 24 -1.96 4.42 7.81
N LEU A 25 -1.82 3.21 7.27
CA LEU A 25 -2.68 2.64 6.24
C LEU A 25 -3.67 1.67 6.88
N PHE A 26 -4.90 1.67 6.40
CA PHE A 26 -5.96 0.80 6.85
C PHE A 26 -6.54 0.06 5.64
N ASP A 27 -6.97 -1.18 5.83
CA ASP A 27 -7.82 -1.89 4.88
C ASP A 27 -8.82 -2.79 5.64
N GLU A 28 -9.48 -3.69 4.93
CA GLU A 28 -10.41 -4.69 5.49
C GLU A 28 -9.73 -5.79 6.32
N PHE A 29 -8.40 -5.93 6.26
CA PHE A 29 -7.61 -6.92 6.96
C PHE A 29 -6.90 -6.36 8.20
N GLY A 30 -6.66 -5.05 8.28
CA GLY A 30 -6.17 -4.43 9.50
C GLY A 30 -5.61 -3.02 9.38
N VAL A 31 -4.69 -2.74 10.31
CA VAL A 31 -4.07 -1.42 10.52
C VAL A 31 -2.56 -1.54 10.42
N TYR A 32 -1.96 -0.78 9.51
CA TYR A 32 -0.54 -0.85 9.18
C TYR A 32 0.13 0.50 9.45
N LYS A 33 0.95 0.54 10.50
CA LYS A 33 1.65 1.75 10.93
C LYS A 33 2.96 1.92 10.17
N LYS A 34 3.61 3.08 10.33
CA LYS A 34 4.98 3.31 9.88
C LYS A 34 5.90 2.13 10.22
N GLY A 35 6.68 1.69 9.23
CA GLY A 35 7.60 0.55 9.35
C GLY A 35 6.99 -0.80 8.99
N THR A 36 5.67 -0.86 8.72
CA THR A 36 5.04 -2.08 8.24
C THR A 36 5.36 -2.32 6.77
N TRP A 37 5.67 -3.58 6.45
CA TRP A 37 5.80 -4.10 5.10
C TRP A 37 4.63 -5.05 4.81
N ILE A 38 3.87 -4.75 3.77
CA ILE A 38 2.73 -5.54 3.31
C ILE A 38 3.13 -6.21 1.99
N ARG A 39 2.82 -7.50 1.85
CA ARG A 39 3.01 -8.26 0.61
C ARG A 39 1.68 -8.85 0.19
N SER A 40 1.12 -8.32 -0.88
CA SER A 40 -0.17 -8.78 -1.38
C SER A 40 0.05 -9.87 -2.44
N PRO A 41 -0.67 -11.00 -2.36
CA PRO A 41 -0.58 -12.06 -3.35
C PRO A 41 -1.11 -11.59 -4.72
N HIS A 42 -0.81 -12.37 -5.77
CA HIS A 42 -1.34 -12.08 -7.11
C HIS A 42 -2.88 -12.12 -7.08
N MET A 43 -3.54 -11.15 -7.71
CA MET A 43 -5.00 -10.94 -7.68
C MET A 43 -5.61 -10.62 -6.31
N SER A 44 -4.83 -10.15 -5.34
CA SER A 44 -5.41 -9.58 -4.12
C SER A 44 -6.25 -8.35 -4.45
N SER A 45 -7.50 -8.32 -3.96
CA SER A 45 -8.30 -7.11 -3.91
C SER A 45 -8.31 -6.62 -2.46
N HIS A 46 -8.03 -5.34 -2.26
CA HIS A 46 -8.21 -4.66 -0.97
C HIS A 46 -8.53 -3.19 -1.18
N ASN A 47 -9.19 -2.58 -0.19
CA ASN A 47 -9.63 -1.19 -0.23
C ASN A 47 -8.83 -0.32 0.75
N PRO A 48 -7.60 0.11 0.39
CA PRO A 48 -6.75 0.86 1.29
C PRO A 48 -7.28 2.29 1.52
N TYR A 49 -7.28 2.73 2.77
CA TYR A 49 -7.66 4.08 3.16
C TYR A 49 -6.78 4.63 4.29
N THR A 50 -6.88 5.94 4.52
CA THR A 50 -6.16 6.65 5.59
C THR A 50 -7.12 7.57 6.35
N THR A 51 -6.80 7.88 7.59
CA THR A 51 -7.52 8.86 8.42
C THR A 51 -6.79 10.21 8.39
N ASN A 52 -6.96 11.06 9.43
CA ASN A 52 -6.44 12.43 9.47
C ASN A 52 -4.91 12.53 9.33
N ASP A 53 -4.17 11.51 9.78
CA ASP A 53 -2.69 11.53 9.72
C ASP A 53 -2.14 11.23 8.32
N GLY A 54 -2.99 10.75 7.41
CA GLY A 54 -2.61 10.27 6.08
C GLY A 54 -1.62 9.11 6.11
N ALA A 55 -1.09 8.76 4.93
CA ALA A 55 0.05 7.86 4.81
C ALA A 55 0.97 8.28 3.66
N LEU A 56 2.28 8.15 3.88
CA LEU A 56 3.27 8.14 2.83
C LEU A 56 3.73 6.70 2.66
N ILE A 57 3.57 6.17 1.46
CA ILE A 57 3.86 4.78 1.15
C ILE A 57 4.84 4.67 -0.02
N PHE A 58 5.72 3.68 0.07
CA PHE A 58 6.48 3.19 -1.06
C PHE A 58 5.77 1.95 -1.59
N VAL A 59 5.51 1.92 -2.90
CA VAL A 59 4.85 0.79 -3.55
C VAL A 59 5.76 0.24 -4.63
N LYS A 60 5.99 -1.06 -4.57
CA LYS A 60 6.67 -1.82 -5.62
C LYS A 60 5.70 -2.84 -6.20
N THR A 61 5.54 -2.84 -7.51
CA THR A 61 4.73 -3.85 -8.22
C THR A 61 5.56 -4.55 -9.29
N GLY A 62 5.13 -5.72 -9.75
CA GLY A 62 5.63 -6.30 -11.01
C GLY A 62 6.90 -7.15 -10.91
N HIS A 63 7.10 -7.88 -9.81
CA HIS A 63 8.33 -8.66 -9.60
C HIS A 63 8.38 -10.05 -10.29
N ILE A 64 7.36 -10.45 -11.05
CA ILE A 64 7.32 -11.75 -11.74
C ILE A 64 6.74 -11.61 -13.15
N HIS A 65 7.59 -11.83 -14.15
CA HIS A 65 7.21 -12.47 -15.41
C HIS A 65 7.63 -13.93 -15.27
N GLU A 66 6.67 -14.82 -15.04
CA GLU A 66 6.78 -16.25 -15.34
C GLU A 66 5.43 -16.75 -15.83
#